data_AF-A0A0B8RQQ5-F1
#
_entry.id   AF-A0A0B8RQQ5-F1
#
_cell.length_a   1.000
_cell.length_b   1.000
_cell.length_c   1.000
_cell.angle_alpha   90.00
_cell.angle_beta   90.00
_cell.angle_gamma   90.00
#
_symmetry.space_group_name_H-M   'P 1'
#
loop_
_entity.id
_entity.type
_entity.pdbx_description
1 polymer ?
#
loop_
_entity_poly.entity_id
_entity_poly.type
_entity_poly.pdbx_seq_one_letter_code
_entity_poly.pdbx_strand_id
1 'polypeptide(L)'
;MRKGARRSRAGGGLPDGRGAADLGGLSRLPQQRPIQRFLRRWALPLGLVVAAASCALGLCLLWSRQPGAAHRAEPGSQLIHKPRSFSSSQLKHLTSQLDLQRLWKTYLQPMLVERYSGSPGNLRIRQFIMERLKALRASWQVELDAFEDQTPHGTVGFANVVATLDPAATWRLVLACHYDSKYFPRDRHGRVFVGATDSAVPCSILLELVTALDNRLLKAKEQASKITLQLFFFDGEEAFRKWSETDSLYGSRHLAEHMGRTPHLQGITHLQAISLFVLLDLLGAPQPSFQNHFLATSGWFERLISIEKRLHRLGLLQSHSQEQLYFHRESIYGSVEDDHAPFLRKGVPVLHLIATPFPRVWHTLEDTEANLDRPTVENLSKILAAFLAEYLGL
;
A
#
# COMPACT_ATOMS: atom_id res chain seq x y z
N MET A 1 58.84 -12.45 30.57
CA MET A 1 58.74 -13.93 30.61
C MET A 1 58.74 -14.47 29.17
N ARG A 2 59.85 -15.12 28.74
CA ARG A 2 59.97 -16.48 28.15
C ARG A 2 59.15 -16.76 26.87
N LYS A 3 59.80 -16.91 25.69
CA LYS A 3 60.31 -18.17 25.04
C LYS A 3 59.16 -19.09 24.56
N GLY A 4 59.00 -19.42 23.27
CA GLY A 4 59.75 -20.44 22.48
C GLY A 4 58.71 -21.18 21.60
N ALA A 5 58.90 -21.37 20.29
CA ALA A 5 59.67 -22.41 19.58
C ALA A 5 59.07 -23.85 19.59
N ARG A 6 58.71 -24.32 18.38
CA ARG A 6 58.75 -25.68 17.79
C ARG A 6 58.39 -26.93 18.62
N ARG A 7 57.61 -27.83 18.02
CA ARG A 7 57.92 -29.28 18.00
C ARG A 7 57.35 -30.01 16.78
N SER A 8 58.05 -31.07 16.42
CA SER A 8 57.94 -31.95 15.25
C SER A 8 57.95 -33.42 15.70
N ARG A 9 57.79 -34.32 14.71
CA ARG A 9 58.03 -35.80 14.67
C ARG A 9 56.84 -36.69 15.03
N ALA A 10 56.70 -37.93 14.53
CA ALA A 10 57.22 -38.70 13.40
C ALA A 10 56.68 -40.15 13.54
N GLY A 11 56.71 -40.94 12.47
CA GLY A 11 56.63 -42.41 12.46
C GLY A 11 55.70 -42.90 11.36
N GLY A 12 56.07 -43.75 10.39
CA GLY A 12 57.23 -44.62 10.21
C GLY A 12 56.71 -45.99 9.73
N GLY A 13 57.21 -46.53 8.61
CA GLY A 13 56.98 -47.92 8.22
C GLY A 13 56.83 -48.21 6.71
N LEU A 14 57.94 -48.59 6.07
CA LEU A 14 58.09 -49.41 4.86
C LEU A 14 58.25 -50.90 5.30
N PRO A 15 58.25 -51.97 4.44
CA PRO A 15 59.00 -52.05 3.17
C PRO A 15 58.52 -53.00 2.04
N ASP A 16 59.22 -52.90 0.89
CA ASP A 16 59.74 -53.91 -0.08
C ASP A 16 58.91 -55.14 -0.50
N GLY A 17 58.97 -55.64 -1.75
CA GLY A 17 59.77 -55.28 -2.93
C GLY A 17 59.75 -56.38 -4.02
N ARG A 18 60.27 -56.01 -5.22
CA ARG A 18 60.94 -56.80 -6.31
C ARG A 18 60.17 -57.98 -6.95
N GLY A 19 60.30 -58.36 -8.22
CA GLY A 19 61.10 -58.05 -9.42
C GLY A 19 60.39 -58.81 -10.59
N ALA A 20 60.66 -58.65 -11.88
CA ALA A 20 61.90 -58.94 -12.60
C ALA A 20 61.75 -58.52 -14.08
N ALA A 21 62.87 -58.43 -14.79
CA ALA A 21 63.04 -57.99 -16.18
C ALA A 21 63.16 -59.17 -17.18
N ASP A 22 62.81 -58.93 -18.45
CA ASP A 22 63.50 -59.36 -19.71
C ASP A 22 62.58 -59.02 -20.91
N LEU A 23 62.96 -58.18 -21.90
CA LEU A 23 63.90 -58.30 -23.04
C LEU A 23 63.36 -59.08 -24.27
N GLY A 24 63.48 -58.44 -25.44
CA GLY A 24 63.35 -58.99 -26.81
C GLY A 24 62.04 -58.57 -27.50
N GLY A 25 61.98 -58.00 -28.70
CA GLY A 25 62.94 -57.88 -29.80
C GLY A 25 62.22 -58.17 -31.13
N LEU A 26 62.10 -57.14 -31.98
CA LEU A 26 61.90 -57.19 -33.45
C LEU A 26 60.64 -57.89 -34.02
N SER A 27 59.79 -57.14 -34.73
CA SER A 27 59.77 -57.11 -36.21
C SER A 27 58.43 -56.67 -36.85
N ARG A 28 58.55 -55.93 -37.96
CA ARG A 28 57.62 -55.75 -39.09
C ARG A 28 56.30 -54.98 -38.87
N LEU A 29 56.29 -53.74 -39.39
CA LEU A 29 55.08 -53.07 -39.88
C LEU A 29 55.20 -52.87 -41.40
N PRO A 30 54.19 -53.24 -42.21
CA PRO A 30 54.17 -52.95 -43.63
C PRO A 30 53.55 -51.58 -43.95
N GLN A 31 54.06 -50.97 -45.01
CA GLN A 31 53.61 -49.73 -45.63
C GLN A 31 52.25 -49.85 -46.35
N GLN A 32 51.46 -48.76 -46.22
CA GLN A 32 50.57 -48.07 -47.20
C GLN A 32 49.58 -48.91 -48.03
N ARG A 33 48.27 -48.60 -48.11
CA ARG A 33 47.56 -47.43 -48.69
C ARG A 33 46.03 -47.63 -48.46
N PRO A 34 45.12 -46.69 -48.83
CA PRO A 34 45.14 -45.24 -48.74
C PRO A 34 43.91 -44.65 -47.99
N ILE A 35 44.13 -43.45 -47.47
CA ILE A 35 43.17 -42.47 -46.95
C ILE A 35 42.21 -42.08 -48.08
N GLN A 36 40.91 -42.40 -47.96
CA GLN A 36 39.81 -41.60 -48.60
C GLN A 36 38.39 -42.13 -48.37
N ARG A 37 38.19 -43.30 -47.75
CA ARG A 37 36.82 -43.87 -47.61
C ARG A 37 36.16 -43.76 -46.23
N PHE A 38 36.83 -43.22 -45.22
CA PHE A 38 36.28 -43.14 -43.85
C PHE A 38 35.62 -41.79 -43.50
N LEU A 39 35.97 -40.70 -44.18
CA LEU A 39 35.47 -39.35 -43.87
C LEU A 39 34.11 -39.00 -44.51
N ARG A 40 33.50 -39.92 -45.29
CA ARG A 40 32.20 -39.67 -45.96
C ARG A 40 30.99 -40.33 -45.29
N ARG A 41 31.17 -41.13 -44.23
CA ARG A 41 30.05 -41.84 -43.56
C ARG A 41 29.55 -41.22 -42.26
N TRP A 42 30.26 -40.23 -41.70
CA TRP A 42 29.89 -39.58 -40.44
C TRP A 42 29.65 -38.07 -40.55
N ALA A 43 29.98 -37.44 -41.68
CA ALA A 43 29.76 -36.00 -41.88
C ALA A 43 28.28 -35.61 -42.03
N LEU A 44 27.45 -36.50 -42.58
CA LEU A 44 26.00 -36.29 -42.75
C LEU A 44 25.20 -36.43 -41.43
N PRO A 45 25.39 -37.48 -40.60
CA PRO A 45 24.63 -37.58 -39.35
C PRO A 45 25.08 -36.56 -38.29
N LEU A 46 26.36 -36.15 -38.25
CA LEU A 46 26.81 -35.12 -37.31
C LEU A 46 26.31 -33.71 -37.70
N GLY A 47 26.26 -33.41 -39.01
CA GLY A 47 25.71 -32.15 -39.51
C GLY A 47 24.21 -32.00 -39.25
N LEU A 48 23.44 -33.10 -39.34
CA LEU A 48 22.01 -33.11 -39.03
C LEU A 48 21.73 -32.95 -37.53
N VAL A 49 22.56 -33.54 -36.65
CA VAL A 49 22.42 -33.38 -35.19
C VAL A 49 22.77 -31.95 -34.75
N VAL A 50 23.82 -31.34 -35.32
CA VAL A 50 24.16 -29.94 -35.04
C VAL A 50 23.13 -28.98 -35.61
N ALA A 51 22.58 -29.24 -36.81
CA ALA A 51 21.51 -28.43 -37.38
C ALA A 51 20.20 -28.55 -36.59
N ALA A 52 19.84 -29.75 -36.12
CA ALA A 52 18.66 -29.97 -35.27
C ALA A 52 18.81 -29.32 -33.89
N ALA A 53 20.00 -29.38 -33.27
CA ALA A 53 20.27 -28.69 -32.01
C ALA A 53 20.27 -27.16 -32.17
N SER A 54 20.75 -26.65 -33.31
CA SER A 54 20.72 -25.20 -33.64
C SER A 54 19.31 -24.71 -33.94
N CYS A 55 18.49 -25.52 -34.64
CA CYS A 55 17.07 -25.23 -34.84
C CYS A 55 16.27 -25.34 -33.54
N ALA A 56 16.59 -26.28 -32.64
CA ALA A 56 15.94 -26.42 -31.34
C ALA A 56 16.32 -25.28 -30.38
N LEU A 57 17.58 -24.83 -30.36
CA LEU A 57 17.98 -23.62 -29.64
C LEU A 57 17.38 -22.36 -30.27
N GLY A 58 17.34 -22.28 -31.60
CA GLY A 58 16.70 -21.17 -32.33
C GLY A 58 15.20 -21.10 -32.05
N LEU A 59 14.51 -22.24 -32.03
CA LEU A 59 13.09 -22.36 -31.67
C LEU A 59 12.86 -22.10 -30.19
N CYS A 60 13.73 -22.54 -29.28
CA CYS A 60 13.64 -22.19 -27.86
C CYS A 60 13.89 -20.70 -27.62
N LEU A 61 14.83 -20.08 -28.35
CA LEU A 61 15.11 -18.64 -28.29
C LEU A 61 14.01 -17.81 -28.96
N LEU A 62 13.32 -18.36 -29.96
CA LEU A 62 12.14 -17.76 -30.61
C LEU A 62 10.87 -17.93 -29.74
N TRP A 63 10.73 -19.04 -29.01
CA TRP A 63 9.64 -19.29 -28.07
C TRP A 63 9.82 -18.49 -26.78
N SER A 64 11.07 -18.33 -26.30
CA SER A 64 11.41 -17.41 -25.21
C SER A 64 11.41 -15.93 -25.62
N ARG A 65 11.26 -15.65 -26.93
CA ARG A 65 11.04 -14.31 -27.51
C ARG A 65 9.60 -14.11 -27.98
N GLN A 66 8.62 -14.84 -27.45
CA GLN A 66 7.29 -14.26 -27.37
C GLN A 66 7.40 -13.06 -26.41
N PRO A 67 7.29 -11.81 -26.89
CA PRO A 67 6.83 -10.81 -25.97
C PRO A 67 5.41 -11.25 -25.67
N GLY A 68 5.18 -11.81 -24.47
CA GLY A 68 3.90 -11.58 -23.85
C GLY A 68 3.63 -10.10 -24.07
N ALA A 69 2.51 -9.76 -24.71
CA ALA A 69 2.11 -8.39 -24.96
C ALA A 69 1.89 -7.73 -23.59
N ALA A 70 2.98 -7.46 -22.88
CA ALA A 70 3.07 -6.42 -21.90
C ALA A 70 2.78 -5.19 -22.73
N HIS A 71 1.57 -4.66 -22.56
CA HIS A 71 1.24 -3.32 -22.96
C HIS A 71 2.41 -2.43 -22.53
N ARG A 72 3.29 -2.06 -23.48
CA ARG A 72 4.21 -0.95 -23.30
C ARG A 72 3.31 0.26 -23.21
N ALA A 73 2.94 0.60 -21.98
CA ALA A 73 2.37 1.90 -21.68
C ALA A 73 3.47 2.92 -21.98
N GLU A 74 3.16 3.86 -22.88
CA GLU A 74 4.00 5.01 -23.18
C GLU A 74 4.34 5.76 -21.87
N PRO A 75 5.57 6.25 -21.70
CA PRO A 75 5.89 7.16 -20.60
C PRO A 75 4.92 8.35 -20.63
N GLY A 76 4.12 8.51 -19.58
CA GLY A 76 3.10 9.55 -19.50
C GLY A 76 1.68 9.13 -19.92
N SER A 77 1.41 7.84 -20.18
CA SER A 77 0.03 7.39 -20.39
C SER A 77 -0.80 7.60 -19.10
N GLN A 78 -1.76 8.52 -19.14
CA GLN A 78 -2.69 8.74 -18.03
C GLN A 78 -3.57 7.50 -17.85
N LEU A 79 -3.72 7.03 -16.61
CA LEU A 79 -4.63 5.93 -16.29
C LEU A 79 -6.09 6.39 -16.49
N ILE A 80 -6.74 5.90 -17.54
CA ILE A 80 -8.19 6.04 -17.70
C ILE A 80 -8.86 4.91 -16.93
N HIS A 81 -9.31 5.21 -15.72
CA HIS A 81 -10.00 4.24 -14.85
C HIS A 81 -11.50 4.54 -14.77
N LYS A 82 -12.34 3.51 -14.86
CA LYS A 82 -13.80 3.62 -14.73
C LYS A 82 -14.30 2.71 -13.61
N PRO A 83 -15.22 3.17 -12.75
CA PRO A 83 -15.80 2.33 -11.72
C PRO A 83 -16.61 1.18 -12.33
N ARG A 84 -16.55 0.01 -11.69
CA ARG A 84 -17.44 -1.11 -11.99
C ARG A 84 -18.66 -1.02 -11.09
N SER A 85 -19.82 -0.68 -11.65
CA SER A 85 -21.06 -0.61 -10.88
C SER A 85 -21.51 -1.98 -10.38
N PHE A 86 -21.92 -2.07 -9.11
CA PHE A 86 -22.45 -3.31 -8.53
C PHE A 86 -23.96 -3.42 -8.75
N SER A 87 -24.54 -4.61 -8.78
CA SER A 87 -26.00 -4.79 -8.73
C SER A 87 -26.53 -4.51 -7.31
N SER A 88 -27.85 -4.36 -7.16
CA SER A 88 -28.48 -4.20 -5.84
C SER A 88 -28.21 -5.38 -4.89
N SER A 89 -28.17 -6.62 -5.41
CA SER A 89 -27.85 -7.80 -4.59
C SER A 89 -26.38 -7.83 -4.18
N GLN A 90 -25.47 -7.43 -5.09
CA GLN A 90 -24.05 -7.32 -4.79
C GLN A 90 -23.78 -6.23 -3.74
N LEU A 91 -24.45 -5.08 -3.82
CA LEU A 91 -24.34 -4.02 -2.79
C LEU A 91 -24.86 -4.48 -1.42
N LYS A 92 -26.01 -5.16 -1.37
CA LYS A 92 -26.54 -5.73 -0.11
C LYS A 92 -25.57 -6.73 0.51
N HIS A 93 -25.00 -7.61 -0.31
CA HIS A 93 -24.03 -8.59 0.16
C HIS A 93 -22.73 -7.91 0.63
N LEU A 94 -22.23 -6.92 -0.11
CA LEU A 94 -21.03 -6.17 0.24
C LEU A 94 -21.18 -5.46 1.60
N THR A 95 -22.27 -4.72 1.80
CA THR A 95 -22.51 -3.98 3.05
C THR A 95 -22.75 -4.91 4.23
N SER A 96 -23.24 -6.13 4.02
CA SER A 96 -23.37 -7.13 5.08
C SER A 96 -22.05 -7.76 5.52
N GLN A 97 -20.94 -7.53 4.80
CA GLN A 97 -19.61 -8.00 5.22
C GLN A 97 -18.96 -7.09 6.26
N LEU A 98 -19.45 -5.85 6.40
CA LEU A 98 -18.99 -4.92 7.43
C LEU A 98 -19.47 -5.38 8.80
N ASP A 99 -18.54 -5.45 9.75
CA ASP A 99 -18.82 -5.66 11.16
C ASP A 99 -18.71 -4.31 11.89
N LEU A 100 -19.86 -3.67 12.05
CA LEU A 100 -19.94 -2.33 12.64
C LEU A 100 -19.71 -2.35 14.17
N GLN A 101 -19.79 -3.52 14.82
CA GLN A 101 -19.34 -3.68 16.21
C GLN A 101 -17.82 -3.82 16.27
N ARG A 102 -17.19 -4.54 15.34
CA ARG A 102 -15.73 -4.59 15.23
C ARG A 102 -15.14 -3.21 14.96
N LEU A 103 -15.72 -2.45 14.02
CA LEU A 103 -15.35 -1.05 13.78
C LEU A 103 -15.31 -0.27 15.09
N TRP A 104 -16.40 -0.31 15.85
CA TRP A 104 -16.54 0.51 17.04
C TRP A 104 -15.67 0.01 18.20
N LYS A 105 -15.79 -1.27 18.56
CA LYS A 105 -15.18 -1.85 19.76
C LYS A 105 -13.72 -2.26 19.56
N THR A 106 -13.37 -2.72 18.37
CA THR A 106 -12.02 -3.25 18.10
C THR A 106 -11.10 -2.21 17.51
N TYR A 107 -11.60 -1.29 16.66
CA TYR A 107 -10.75 -0.29 16.01
C TYR A 107 -10.86 1.10 16.62
N LEU A 108 -12.07 1.61 16.82
CA LEU A 108 -12.28 2.99 17.29
C LEU A 108 -11.92 3.19 18.77
N GLN A 109 -12.58 2.46 19.67
CA GLN A 109 -12.40 2.67 21.11
C GLN A 109 -10.92 2.61 21.58
N PRO A 110 -10.07 1.69 21.09
CA PRO A 110 -8.65 1.69 21.45
C PRO A 110 -7.87 2.93 20.99
N MET A 111 -8.32 3.61 19.92
CA MET A 111 -7.68 4.82 19.40
C MET A 111 -8.08 6.08 20.16
N LEU A 112 -9.17 6.07 20.94
CA LEU A 112 -9.68 7.22 21.69
C LEU A 112 -8.85 7.51 22.96
N VAL A 113 -7.58 7.79 22.74
CA VAL A 113 -6.56 8.16 23.71
C VAL A 113 -5.81 9.38 23.21
N GLU A 114 -5.16 10.10 24.12
CA GLU A 114 -4.19 11.15 23.78
C GLU A 114 -3.03 10.55 22.97
N ARG A 115 -2.83 11.03 21.74
CA ARG A 115 -1.90 10.43 20.77
C ARG A 115 -1.20 11.45 19.87
N TYR A 116 -0.88 12.63 20.42
CA TYR A 116 -0.06 13.62 19.72
C TYR A 116 1.32 13.07 19.39
N SER A 117 1.91 13.55 18.29
CA SER A 117 3.21 13.11 17.77
C SER A 117 4.31 13.10 18.85
N GLY A 118 5.06 12.00 18.94
CA GLY A 118 6.08 11.78 19.96
C GLY A 118 5.56 11.30 21.33
N SER A 119 4.25 11.26 21.57
CA SER A 119 3.69 10.72 22.83
C SER A 119 3.75 9.19 22.91
N PRO A 120 3.70 8.60 24.13
CA PRO A 120 3.52 7.15 24.28
C PRO A 120 2.22 6.62 23.68
N GLY A 121 1.16 7.44 23.64
CA GLY A 121 -0.12 7.07 23.04
C GLY A 121 -0.01 6.96 21.51
N ASN A 122 0.66 7.92 20.87
CA ASN A 122 0.95 7.88 19.43
C ASN A 122 1.71 6.61 19.03
N LEU A 123 2.81 6.29 19.73
CA LEU A 123 3.57 5.06 19.49
C LEU A 123 2.69 3.80 19.61
N ARG A 124 1.82 3.75 20.62
CA ARG A 124 0.90 2.63 20.84
C ARG A 124 -0.11 2.50 19.70
N ILE A 125 -0.70 3.60 19.26
CA ILE A 125 -1.68 3.59 18.16
C ILE A 125 -1.01 3.22 16.83
N ARG A 126 0.20 3.72 16.58
CA ARG A 126 1.01 3.29 15.43
C ARG A 126 1.22 1.78 15.41
N GLN A 127 1.68 1.20 16.52
CA GLN A 127 1.87 -0.25 16.66
C GLN A 127 0.56 -1.01 16.46
N PHE A 128 -0.52 -0.53 17.08
CA PHE A 128 -1.85 -1.11 16.94
C PHE A 128 -2.31 -1.16 15.49
N ILE A 129 -2.19 -0.07 14.72
CA ILE A 129 -2.55 -0.02 13.29
C ILE A 129 -1.72 -1.04 12.51
N MET A 130 -0.40 -1.06 12.71
CA MET A 130 0.50 -1.99 12.03
C MET A 130 0.14 -3.45 12.32
N GLU A 131 -0.14 -3.80 13.57
CA GLU A 131 -0.51 -5.16 13.97
C GLU A 131 -1.83 -5.59 13.33
N ARG A 132 -2.84 -4.72 13.30
CA ARG A 132 -4.12 -5.02 12.64
C ARG A 132 -3.95 -5.28 11.16
N LEU A 133 -3.15 -4.47 10.47
CA LEU A 133 -2.90 -4.64 9.03
C LEU A 133 -2.06 -5.90 8.72
N LYS A 134 -1.04 -6.19 9.53
CA LYS A 134 -0.19 -7.39 9.38
C LYS A 134 -0.94 -8.70 9.66
N ALA A 135 -2.00 -8.66 10.47
CA ALA A 135 -2.83 -9.82 10.77
C ALA A 135 -3.79 -10.24 9.64
N LEU A 136 -3.98 -9.38 8.62
CA LEU A 136 -4.88 -9.65 7.49
C LEU A 136 -4.32 -10.72 6.55
N ARG A 137 -5.20 -11.55 5.99
CA ARG A 137 -4.82 -12.67 5.12
C ARG A 137 -4.26 -12.20 3.78
N ALA A 138 -4.69 -11.03 3.30
CA ALA A 138 -4.17 -10.41 2.09
C ALA A 138 -2.66 -10.08 2.14
N SER A 139 -2.02 -10.24 3.32
CA SER A 139 -0.56 -10.20 3.50
C SER A 139 0.04 -8.89 3.01
N TRP A 140 -0.39 -7.78 3.63
CA TRP A 140 0.04 -6.42 3.29
C TRP A 140 1.53 -6.18 3.57
N GLN A 141 2.21 -5.43 2.71
CA GLN A 141 3.51 -4.83 3.04
C GLN A 141 3.25 -3.59 3.88
N VAL A 142 3.63 -3.63 5.17
CA VAL A 142 3.43 -2.53 6.12
C VAL A 142 4.79 -1.98 6.55
N GLU A 143 5.03 -0.72 6.22
CA GLU A 143 6.29 -0.02 6.43
C GLU A 143 6.07 1.26 7.24
N LEU A 144 7.15 1.72 7.88
CA LEU A 144 7.20 3.01 8.55
C LEU A 144 8.06 3.96 7.74
N ASP A 145 7.52 5.14 7.48
CA ASP A 145 8.28 6.30 7.02
C ASP A 145 8.58 7.16 8.24
N ALA A 146 9.68 6.83 8.93
CA ALA A 146 10.07 7.44 10.20
C ALA A 146 11.15 8.51 9.99
N PHE A 147 10.97 9.66 10.64
CA PHE A 147 11.87 10.82 10.54
C PHE A 147 11.78 11.69 11.80
N GLU A 148 12.69 12.66 11.91
CA GLU A 148 12.63 13.70 12.93
C GLU A 148 12.47 15.06 12.24
N ASP A 149 11.70 15.96 12.85
CA ASP A 149 11.57 17.34 12.37
C ASP A 149 11.52 18.34 13.53
N GLN A 150 11.80 19.60 13.24
CA GLN A 150 11.71 20.69 14.20
C GLN A 150 10.25 21.12 14.39
N THR A 151 9.85 21.24 15.64
CA THR A 151 8.52 21.70 16.03
C THR A 151 8.65 22.88 17.01
N PRO A 152 7.56 23.62 17.28
CA PRO A 152 7.55 24.60 18.36
C PRO A 152 7.89 24.02 19.76
N HIS A 153 7.86 22.70 19.93
CA HIS A 153 8.21 21.99 21.17
C HIS A 153 9.60 21.31 21.11
N GLY A 154 10.42 21.66 20.11
CA GLY A 154 11.73 21.05 19.88
C GLY A 154 11.67 19.95 18.83
N THR A 155 12.72 19.15 18.74
CA THR A 155 12.80 18.05 17.79
C THR A 155 11.89 16.90 18.21
N VAL A 156 10.99 16.48 17.34
CA VAL A 156 10.05 15.38 17.57
C VAL A 156 10.25 14.31 16.50
N GLY A 157 10.18 13.04 16.90
CA GLY A 157 10.15 11.91 15.99
C GLY A 157 8.73 11.62 15.52
N PHE A 158 8.56 11.49 14.20
CA PHE A 158 7.32 11.16 13.52
C PHE A 158 7.46 9.82 12.80
N ALA A 159 6.38 9.09 12.61
CA ALA A 159 6.38 7.98 11.67
C ALA A 159 5.01 7.73 11.04
N ASN A 160 4.93 7.91 9.72
CA ASN A 160 3.76 7.51 8.94
C ASN A 160 3.70 5.98 8.86
N VAL A 161 2.50 5.40 8.87
CA VAL A 161 2.29 4.00 8.51
C VAL A 161 1.85 3.92 7.06
N VAL A 162 2.64 3.22 6.24
CA VAL A 162 2.37 2.98 4.83
C VAL A 162 2.08 1.50 4.62
N ALA A 163 0.87 1.16 4.23
CA ALA A 163 0.48 -0.22 3.94
C ALA A 163 0.13 -0.38 2.46
N THR A 164 0.84 -1.24 1.75
CA THR A 164 0.62 -1.51 0.32
C THR A 164 0.19 -2.96 0.13
N LEU A 165 -0.97 -3.17 -0.50
CA LEU A 165 -1.53 -4.53 -0.69
C LEU A 165 -0.67 -5.35 -1.65
N ASP A 166 -0.43 -4.83 -2.86
CA ASP A 166 0.46 -5.39 -3.86
C ASP A 166 1.52 -4.36 -4.30
N PRO A 167 2.75 -4.44 -3.78
CA PRO A 167 3.84 -3.54 -4.14
C PRO A 167 4.22 -3.60 -5.62
N ALA A 168 3.94 -4.72 -6.30
CA ALA A 168 4.27 -4.94 -7.71
C ALA A 168 3.22 -4.36 -8.67
N ALA A 169 2.06 -3.90 -8.17
CA ALA A 169 1.06 -3.26 -9.02
C ALA A 169 1.57 -1.89 -9.54
N THR A 170 1.21 -1.55 -10.77
CA THR A 170 1.65 -0.29 -11.40
C THR A 170 1.02 0.93 -10.76
N TRP A 171 -0.29 0.88 -10.50
CA TRP A 171 -1.07 2.01 -9.99
C TRP A 171 -1.65 1.72 -8.61
N ARG A 172 -1.91 2.77 -7.84
CA ARG A 172 -2.38 2.67 -6.46
C ARG A 172 -3.55 3.60 -6.24
N LEU A 173 -4.70 3.05 -5.85
CA LEU A 173 -5.69 3.82 -5.11
C LEU A 173 -5.15 4.02 -3.70
N VAL A 174 -5.00 5.26 -3.28
CA VAL A 174 -4.61 5.60 -1.91
C VAL A 174 -5.86 6.00 -1.12
N LEU A 175 -6.08 5.37 0.03
CA LEU A 175 -6.96 5.88 1.07
C LEU A 175 -6.10 6.36 2.25
N ALA A 176 -6.37 7.55 2.76
CA ALA A 176 -5.55 8.17 3.78
C ALA A 176 -6.36 8.82 4.89
N CYS A 177 -5.72 8.96 6.05
CA CYS A 177 -6.14 9.77 7.19
C CYS A 177 -4.91 10.03 8.08
N HIS A 178 -5.00 10.95 9.03
CA HIS A 178 -3.98 11.10 10.06
C HIS A 178 -4.38 10.33 11.33
N TYR A 179 -3.41 9.75 12.03
CA TYR A 179 -3.64 8.96 13.26
C TYR A 179 -3.19 9.68 14.52
N ASP A 180 -2.47 10.79 14.41
CA ASP A 180 -2.15 11.62 15.56
C ASP A 180 -3.43 12.31 16.09
N SER A 181 -3.28 12.99 17.22
CA SER A 181 -4.31 13.87 17.77
C SER A 181 -3.66 15.18 18.10
N LYS A 182 -4.36 16.30 17.94
CA LYS A 182 -3.85 17.61 18.34
C LYS A 182 -3.33 17.64 19.77
N TYR A 183 -2.18 18.26 19.98
CA TYR A 183 -1.69 18.52 21.32
C TYR A 183 -2.54 19.60 22.00
N PHE A 184 -3.11 19.26 23.15
CA PHE A 184 -3.71 20.20 24.08
C PHE A 184 -3.12 20.00 25.47
N PRO A 185 -2.81 21.08 26.22
CA PRO A 185 -2.59 20.96 27.65
C PRO A 185 -3.82 20.35 28.33
N ARG A 186 -3.59 19.51 29.34
CA ARG A 186 -4.67 18.97 30.17
C ARG A 186 -5.48 20.11 30.79
N ASP A 187 -6.80 19.96 30.82
CA ASP A 187 -7.64 20.94 31.50
C ASP A 187 -7.56 20.80 33.03
N ARG A 188 -8.24 21.70 33.75
CA ARG A 188 -8.29 21.70 35.23
C ARG A 188 -8.86 20.41 35.84
N HIS A 189 -9.54 19.58 35.05
CA HIS A 189 -10.10 18.30 35.45
C HIS A 189 -9.26 17.10 34.96
N GLY A 190 -8.10 17.37 34.34
CA GLY A 190 -7.20 16.34 33.83
C GLY A 190 -7.64 15.72 32.50
N ARG A 191 -8.68 16.28 31.83
CA ARG A 191 -9.14 15.79 30.52
C ARG A 191 -8.09 16.05 29.45
N VAL A 192 -8.09 15.19 28.45
CA VAL A 192 -7.19 15.23 27.29
C VAL A 192 -8.01 15.30 26.02
N PHE A 193 -7.44 15.90 24.98
CA PHE A 193 -8.00 15.82 23.64
C PHE A 193 -7.73 14.44 23.05
N VAL A 194 -8.76 13.82 22.48
CA VAL A 194 -8.66 12.49 21.88
C VAL A 194 -9.07 12.49 20.41
N GLY A 195 -9.52 13.60 19.83
CA GLY A 195 -9.85 13.72 18.40
C GLY A 195 -10.65 12.53 17.86
N ALA A 196 -11.90 12.37 18.32
CA ALA A 196 -12.72 11.24 17.91
C ALA A 196 -13.10 11.33 16.43
N THR A 197 -13.58 12.49 15.98
CA THR A 197 -13.81 12.77 14.56
C THR A 197 -12.51 13.01 13.79
N ASP A 198 -11.44 13.33 14.52
CA ASP A 198 -10.24 14.03 14.07
C ASP A 198 -8.93 13.32 14.53
N SER A 199 -8.51 12.21 13.92
CA SER A 199 -9.18 11.40 12.90
C SER A 199 -9.29 9.93 13.31
N ALA A 200 -9.70 9.66 14.57
CA ALA A 200 -9.86 8.29 15.06
C ALA A 200 -10.96 7.50 14.30
N VAL A 201 -12.09 8.13 13.98
CA VAL A 201 -13.15 7.55 13.14
C VAL A 201 -12.64 7.24 11.73
N PRO A 202 -12.03 8.18 10.97
CA PRO A 202 -11.37 7.89 9.70
C PRO A 202 -10.42 6.67 9.76
N CYS A 203 -9.51 6.64 10.73
CA CYS A 203 -8.60 5.50 10.93
C CYS A 203 -9.35 4.17 11.08
N SER A 204 -10.42 4.18 11.89
CA SER A 204 -11.22 2.99 12.19
C SER A 204 -12.03 2.51 11.00
N ILE A 205 -12.54 3.43 10.18
CA ILE A 205 -13.21 3.11 8.92
C ILE A 205 -12.22 2.41 8.00
N LEU A 206 -11.01 2.95 7.79
CA LEU A 206 -10.03 2.31 6.91
C LEU A 206 -9.68 0.89 7.35
N LEU A 207 -9.46 0.66 8.65
CA LEU A 207 -9.19 -0.68 9.20
C LEU A 207 -10.37 -1.64 9.02
N GLU A 208 -11.61 -1.17 9.23
CA GLU A 208 -12.80 -1.99 9.01
C GLU A 208 -12.98 -2.35 7.54
N LEU A 209 -12.80 -1.39 6.62
CA LEU A 209 -12.93 -1.62 5.18
C LEU A 209 -12.00 -2.73 4.70
N VAL A 210 -10.71 -2.67 5.05
CA VAL A 210 -9.75 -3.69 4.60
C VAL A 210 -9.94 -5.02 5.32
N THR A 211 -10.49 -5.03 6.53
CA THR A 211 -10.82 -6.27 7.24
C THR A 211 -12.04 -6.96 6.65
N ALA A 212 -13.13 -6.22 6.41
CA ALA A 212 -14.35 -6.75 5.82
C ALA A 212 -14.14 -7.26 4.38
N LEU A 213 -13.25 -6.60 3.64
CA LEU A 213 -12.95 -6.91 2.24
C LEU A 213 -11.69 -7.76 2.06
N ASP A 214 -11.07 -8.25 3.14
CA ASP A 214 -9.78 -8.96 3.13
C ASP A 214 -9.73 -10.10 2.09
N ASN A 215 -10.76 -10.96 2.06
CA ASN A 215 -10.84 -12.05 1.08
C ASN A 215 -10.95 -11.56 -0.38
N ARG A 216 -11.61 -10.41 -0.63
CA ARG A 216 -11.72 -9.84 -1.98
C ARG A 216 -10.43 -9.17 -2.41
N LEU A 217 -9.79 -8.47 -1.48
CA LEU A 217 -8.47 -7.83 -1.69
C LEU A 217 -7.39 -8.88 -1.94
N LEU A 218 -7.40 -10.00 -1.20
CA LEU A 218 -6.52 -11.14 -1.45
C LEU A 218 -6.71 -11.67 -2.88
N LYS A 219 -7.95 -11.91 -3.31
CA LYS A 219 -8.23 -12.36 -4.69
C LYS A 219 -7.76 -11.36 -5.75
N ALA A 220 -7.99 -10.07 -5.53
CA ALA A 220 -7.55 -9.03 -6.46
C ALA A 220 -6.02 -8.97 -6.59
N LYS A 221 -5.30 -9.18 -5.47
CA LYS A 221 -3.84 -9.32 -5.44
C LYS A 221 -3.35 -10.59 -6.14
N GLU A 222 -3.96 -11.75 -5.88
CA GLU A 222 -3.62 -13.02 -6.55
C GLU A 222 -3.85 -12.96 -8.07
N GLN A 223 -4.80 -12.13 -8.52
CA GLN A 223 -5.07 -11.86 -9.93
C GLN A 223 -4.12 -10.83 -10.57
N ALA A 224 -3.14 -10.31 -9.82
CA ALA A 224 -2.19 -9.29 -10.25
C ALA A 224 -2.88 -8.07 -10.88
N SER A 225 -3.89 -7.55 -10.18
CA SER A 225 -4.65 -6.38 -10.63
C SER A 225 -3.74 -5.19 -10.92
N LYS A 226 -3.94 -4.52 -12.06
CA LYS A 226 -3.11 -3.37 -12.49
C LYS A 226 -3.12 -2.21 -11.48
N ILE A 227 -4.23 -2.08 -10.74
CA ILE A 227 -4.40 -1.10 -9.66
C ILE A 227 -4.52 -1.86 -8.34
N THR A 228 -3.67 -1.54 -7.37
CA THR A 228 -3.76 -2.05 -5.99
C THR A 228 -4.36 -1.00 -5.06
N LEU A 229 -4.66 -1.41 -3.83
CA LEU A 229 -4.92 -0.52 -2.70
C LEU A 229 -3.63 -0.18 -1.95
N GLN A 230 -3.50 1.06 -1.50
CA GLN A 230 -2.50 1.53 -0.56
C GLN A 230 -3.20 2.38 0.53
N LEU A 231 -2.75 2.24 1.77
CA LEU A 231 -3.24 3.02 2.91
C LEU A 231 -2.13 3.89 3.48
N PHE A 232 -2.46 5.13 3.81
CA PHE A 232 -1.60 6.02 4.59
C PHE A 232 -2.29 6.37 5.91
N PHE A 233 -1.57 6.18 7.01
CA PHE A 233 -1.91 6.76 8.30
C PHE A 233 -0.80 7.75 8.64
N PHE A 234 -1.08 9.04 8.43
CA PHE A 234 -0.11 10.11 8.64
C PHE A 234 0.10 10.41 10.11
N ASP A 235 1.33 10.76 10.45
CA ASP A 235 1.69 11.29 11.77
C ASP A 235 1.96 12.79 11.67
N GLY A 236 1.53 13.56 12.66
CA GLY A 236 1.74 15.00 12.69
C GLY A 236 1.06 15.75 11.55
N GLU A 237 -0.21 15.45 11.25
CA GLU A 237 -1.04 16.39 10.50
C GLU A 237 -1.16 17.69 11.29
N GLU A 238 -1.38 17.53 12.60
CA GLU A 238 -1.77 18.62 13.48
C GLU A 238 -0.61 19.54 13.84
N ALA A 239 -0.95 20.83 13.94
CA ALA A 239 -0.06 21.81 14.53
C ALA A 239 0.14 21.55 16.03
N PHE A 240 1.38 21.66 16.51
CA PHE A 240 1.69 21.64 17.95
C PHE A 240 1.21 22.90 18.66
N ARG A 241 1.21 24.04 17.95
CA ARG A 241 0.69 25.31 18.48
C ARG A 241 -0.34 25.91 17.54
N LYS A 242 0.08 26.34 16.36
CA LYS A 242 -0.77 27.08 15.43
C LYS A 242 -0.43 26.68 14.01
N TRP A 243 -1.46 26.30 13.27
CA TRP A 243 -1.36 25.98 11.85
C TRP A 243 -0.53 27.02 11.09
N SER A 244 0.52 26.56 10.45
CA SER A 244 1.40 27.33 9.58
C SER A 244 2.18 26.39 8.67
N GLU A 245 2.86 26.92 7.64
CA GLU A 245 3.61 26.10 6.67
C GLU A 245 4.66 25.16 7.31
N THR A 246 5.13 25.46 8.53
CA THR A 246 6.14 24.68 9.26
C THR A 246 5.63 24.03 10.55
N ASP A 247 4.42 24.36 11.00
CA ASP A 247 3.73 23.77 12.16
C ASP A 247 2.41 23.15 11.71
N SER A 248 2.50 22.22 10.77
CA SER A 248 1.45 21.30 10.30
C SER A 248 2.03 20.32 9.28
N LEU A 249 1.24 19.29 8.96
CA LEU A 249 1.45 18.40 7.81
C LEU A 249 2.85 17.76 7.78
N TYR A 250 3.43 17.47 8.95
CA TYR A 250 4.78 16.93 9.08
C TYR A 250 4.91 15.62 8.28
N GLY A 251 4.02 14.67 8.57
CA GLY A 251 4.01 13.35 7.95
C GLY A 251 3.77 13.39 6.46
N SER A 252 2.74 14.10 6.00
CA SER A 252 2.40 14.19 4.59
C SER A 252 3.40 14.98 3.76
N ARG A 253 4.00 16.06 4.30
CA ARG A 253 5.11 16.78 3.63
C ARG A 253 6.31 15.84 3.43
N HIS A 254 6.71 15.12 4.47
CA HIS A 254 7.83 14.18 4.39
C HIS A 254 7.55 13.05 3.39
N LEU A 255 6.39 12.37 3.51
CA LEU A 255 6.06 11.23 2.68
C LEU A 255 5.90 11.62 1.20
N ALA A 256 5.26 12.75 0.90
CA ALA A 256 5.11 13.20 -0.49
C ALA A 256 6.46 13.53 -1.13
N GLU A 257 7.42 14.09 -0.37
CA GLU A 257 8.77 14.35 -0.88
C GLU A 257 9.54 13.04 -1.08
N HIS A 258 9.50 12.13 -0.11
CA HIS A 258 10.13 10.82 -0.20
C HIS A 258 9.59 10.03 -1.41
N MET A 259 8.26 9.87 -1.53
CA MET A 259 7.62 9.18 -2.66
C MET A 259 7.89 9.85 -4.01
N GLY A 260 8.10 11.17 -4.03
CA GLY A 260 8.47 11.91 -5.24
C GLY A 260 9.89 11.61 -5.74
N ARG A 261 10.77 11.07 -4.89
CA ARG A 261 12.15 10.70 -5.22
C ARG A 261 12.36 9.20 -5.35
N THR A 262 11.47 8.39 -4.79
CA THR A 262 11.58 6.93 -4.81
C THR A 262 11.10 6.38 -6.16
N PRO A 263 11.95 5.70 -6.93
CA PRO A 263 11.56 5.06 -8.18
C PRO A 263 10.55 3.94 -7.95
N HIS A 264 9.57 3.82 -8.85
CA HIS A 264 8.66 2.70 -8.99
C HIS A 264 8.84 2.05 -10.38
N LEU A 265 7.89 1.22 -10.80
CA LEU A 265 7.89 0.56 -12.10
C LEU A 265 7.84 1.54 -13.27
N GLN A 266 8.29 1.09 -14.45
CA GLN A 266 8.11 1.83 -15.71
C GLN A 266 8.66 3.27 -15.73
N GLY A 267 9.65 3.56 -14.88
CA GLY A 267 10.30 4.88 -14.82
C GLY A 267 9.45 5.98 -14.17
N ILE A 268 8.33 5.63 -13.53
CA ILE A 268 7.56 6.57 -12.69
C ILE A 268 8.01 6.47 -11.25
N THR A 269 7.74 7.50 -10.45
CA THR A 269 7.97 7.48 -9.00
C THR A 269 6.79 6.88 -8.25
N HIS A 270 6.98 6.55 -6.97
CA HIS A 270 5.87 6.12 -6.12
C HIS A 270 4.74 7.15 -6.04
N LEU A 271 5.07 8.45 -6.05
CA LEU A 271 4.08 9.52 -6.07
C LEU A 271 3.25 9.50 -7.36
N GLN A 272 3.90 9.33 -8.51
CA GLN A 272 3.23 9.25 -9.81
C GLN A 272 2.38 7.98 -9.98
N ALA A 273 2.65 6.92 -9.20
CA ALA A 273 1.84 5.70 -9.21
C ALA A 273 0.45 5.88 -8.55
N ILE A 274 0.23 6.97 -7.81
CA ILE A 274 -1.06 7.25 -7.15
C ILE A 274 -2.09 7.64 -8.20
N SER A 275 -3.07 6.77 -8.46
CA SER A 275 -4.13 7.02 -9.45
C SER A 275 -5.25 7.91 -8.91
N LEU A 276 -5.49 7.82 -7.61
CA LEU A 276 -6.41 8.68 -6.87
C LEU A 276 -5.99 8.65 -5.40
N PHE A 277 -5.89 9.82 -4.78
CA PHE A 277 -5.67 9.99 -3.35
C PHE A 277 -6.99 10.39 -2.70
N VAL A 278 -7.55 9.53 -1.85
CA VAL A 278 -8.78 9.80 -1.11
C VAL A 278 -8.42 10.06 0.35
N LEU A 279 -8.59 11.31 0.80
CA LEU A 279 -8.32 11.70 2.18
C LEU A 279 -9.61 11.71 2.98
N LEU A 280 -9.63 11.02 4.12
CA LEU A 280 -10.75 11.00 5.05
C LEU A 280 -10.37 11.82 6.28
N ASP A 281 -11.16 12.85 6.58
CA ASP A 281 -10.93 13.73 7.72
C ASP A 281 -12.26 14.26 8.30
N LEU A 282 -12.27 14.56 9.60
CA LEU A 282 -13.41 15.10 10.35
C LEU A 282 -14.72 14.31 10.15
N LEU A 283 -14.64 12.98 10.25
CA LEU A 283 -15.77 12.08 10.05
C LEU A 283 -16.39 11.62 11.38
N GLY A 284 -17.71 11.46 11.41
CA GLY A 284 -18.43 10.82 12.53
C GLY A 284 -19.31 11.73 13.36
N ALA A 285 -19.26 13.04 13.13
CA ALA A 285 -20.28 13.97 13.62
C ALA A 285 -21.65 13.73 12.92
N PRO A 286 -22.78 14.13 13.53
CA PRO A 286 -24.10 13.97 12.93
C PRO A 286 -24.26 14.81 11.65
N GLN A 287 -24.85 14.20 10.62
CA GLN A 287 -25.25 14.86 9.36
C GLN A 287 -24.13 15.72 8.73
N PRO A 288 -22.96 15.13 8.43
CA PRO A 288 -21.86 15.84 7.81
C PRO A 288 -22.24 16.27 6.39
N SER A 289 -21.62 17.34 5.92
CA SER A 289 -21.79 17.85 4.56
C SER A 289 -20.44 17.79 3.84
N PHE A 290 -20.34 16.97 2.80
CA PHE A 290 -19.15 16.84 1.96
C PHE A 290 -19.35 17.59 0.65
N GLN A 291 -18.26 18.20 0.18
CA GLN A 291 -18.25 19.06 -1.00
C GLN A 291 -17.21 18.58 -2.01
N ASN A 292 -17.43 18.94 -3.27
CA ASN A 292 -16.47 18.64 -4.31
C ASN A 292 -15.37 19.71 -4.36
N HIS A 293 -14.26 19.45 -3.67
CA HIS A 293 -13.13 20.38 -3.58
C HIS A 293 -12.30 20.48 -4.87
N PHE A 294 -12.32 19.46 -5.74
CA PHE A 294 -11.42 19.39 -6.89
C PHE A 294 -12.12 18.96 -8.19
N LEU A 295 -12.12 19.86 -9.17
CA LEU A 295 -12.76 19.58 -10.47
C LEU A 295 -12.18 18.34 -11.16
N ALA A 296 -10.87 18.11 -11.02
CA ALA A 296 -10.15 16.98 -11.63
C ALA A 296 -10.66 15.60 -11.18
N THR A 297 -11.28 15.49 -10.00
CA THR A 297 -11.79 14.23 -9.44
C THR A 297 -13.31 14.23 -9.29
N SER A 298 -14.02 15.21 -9.87
CA SER A 298 -15.49 15.34 -9.76
C SER A 298 -16.26 14.08 -10.13
N GLY A 299 -15.77 13.31 -11.10
CA GLY A 299 -16.40 12.04 -11.49
C GLY A 299 -16.43 11.01 -10.35
N TRP A 300 -15.42 11.02 -9.48
CA TRP A 300 -15.38 10.17 -8.27
C TRP A 300 -16.26 10.73 -7.15
N PHE A 301 -16.36 12.05 -7.02
CA PHE A 301 -17.31 12.67 -6.09
C PHE A 301 -18.77 12.39 -6.47
N GLU A 302 -19.12 12.53 -7.75
CA GLU A 302 -20.43 12.12 -8.28
C GLU A 302 -20.71 10.62 -8.06
N ARG A 303 -19.65 9.80 -8.02
CA ARG A 303 -19.80 8.40 -7.69
C ARG A 303 -20.24 8.18 -6.24
N LEU A 304 -19.70 8.95 -5.29
CA LEU A 304 -20.14 8.91 -3.89
C LEU A 304 -21.61 9.35 -3.75
N ILE A 305 -22.03 10.43 -4.43
CA ILE A 305 -23.44 10.84 -4.50
C ILE A 305 -24.32 9.70 -5.03
N SER A 306 -23.89 9.04 -6.11
CA SER A 306 -24.62 7.92 -6.69
C SER A 306 -24.74 6.74 -5.72
N ILE A 307 -23.67 6.39 -5.02
CA ILE A 307 -23.63 5.31 -4.04
C ILE A 307 -24.56 5.62 -2.86
N GLU A 308 -24.48 6.82 -2.29
CA GLU A 308 -25.34 7.28 -1.20
C GLU A 308 -26.82 7.08 -1.55
N LYS A 309 -27.26 7.63 -2.69
CA LYS A 309 -28.64 7.52 -3.19
C LYS A 309 -29.08 6.07 -3.37
N ARG A 310 -28.18 5.22 -3.87
CA ARG A 310 -28.47 3.80 -4.11
C ARG A 310 -28.60 3.04 -2.79
N LEU A 311 -27.70 3.26 -1.83
CA LEU A 311 -27.79 2.62 -0.52
C LEU A 311 -29.02 3.10 0.27
N HIS A 312 -29.38 4.38 0.16
CA HIS A 312 -30.62 4.92 0.74
C HIS A 312 -31.85 4.19 0.16
N ARG A 313 -32.01 4.14 -1.16
CA ARG A 313 -33.15 3.46 -1.82
C ARG A 313 -33.24 1.97 -1.52
N LEU A 314 -32.12 1.34 -1.17
CA LEU A 314 -32.09 -0.07 -0.76
C LEU A 314 -32.39 -0.28 0.73
N GLY A 315 -32.63 0.79 1.50
CA GLY A 315 -32.86 0.73 2.94
C GLY A 315 -31.61 0.34 3.74
N LEU A 316 -30.42 0.60 3.21
CA LEU A 316 -29.14 0.19 3.81
C LEU A 316 -28.52 1.27 4.71
N LEU A 317 -29.05 2.49 4.70
CA LEU A 317 -28.59 3.61 5.53
C LEU A 317 -29.55 3.85 6.71
N GLN A 318 -29.01 4.17 7.88
CA GLN A 318 -29.76 4.42 9.12
C GLN A 318 -29.82 5.92 9.42
N SER A 319 -30.90 6.39 10.05
CA SER A 319 -31.08 7.82 10.40
C SER A 319 -30.81 8.78 9.23
N HIS A 320 -31.16 8.35 8.02
CA HIS A 320 -30.84 9.01 6.75
C HIS A 320 -32.14 9.42 6.05
N SER A 321 -32.63 10.61 6.35
CA SER A 321 -34.00 11.04 6.02
C SER A 321 -34.22 11.45 4.56
N GLN A 322 -33.17 11.76 3.81
CA GLN A 322 -33.23 12.21 2.43
C GLN A 322 -32.45 11.26 1.52
N GLU A 323 -32.75 11.19 0.21
CA GLU A 323 -32.00 10.31 -0.69
C GLU A 323 -30.52 10.73 -0.83
N GLN A 324 -30.25 12.02 -0.67
CA GLN A 324 -28.92 12.63 -0.66
C GLN A 324 -28.88 13.59 0.54
N LEU A 325 -28.07 13.25 1.54
CA LEU A 325 -27.95 13.96 2.81
C LEU A 325 -26.51 14.44 3.06
N TYR A 326 -25.51 13.66 2.65
CA TYR A 326 -24.11 13.91 2.98
C TYR A 326 -23.32 14.55 1.84
N PHE A 327 -23.44 14.07 0.60
CA PHE A 327 -22.60 14.55 -0.50
C PHE A 327 -23.35 15.57 -1.35
N HIS A 328 -22.82 16.79 -1.51
CA HIS A 328 -23.50 17.88 -2.21
C HIS A 328 -22.72 18.37 -3.44
N ARG A 329 -23.46 18.68 -4.51
CA ARG A 329 -22.88 19.15 -5.79
C ARG A 329 -22.45 20.61 -5.76
N GLU A 330 -23.21 21.44 -5.05
CA GLU A 330 -23.21 22.90 -5.22
C GLU A 330 -22.87 23.64 -3.93
N SER A 331 -21.73 23.34 -3.33
CA SER A 331 -21.11 24.37 -2.50
C SER A 331 -19.61 24.40 -2.69
N ILE A 332 -19.14 25.56 -3.15
CA ILE A 332 -17.72 25.90 -3.15
C ILE A 332 -17.47 26.48 -1.76
N TYR A 333 -17.26 25.61 -0.78
CA TYR A 333 -16.57 26.01 0.44
C TYR A 333 -15.11 26.35 0.08
N GLY A 334 -14.48 27.23 0.87
CA GLY A 334 -13.08 27.57 0.68
C GLY A 334 -12.18 26.34 0.70
N SER A 335 -10.98 26.45 0.11
CA SER A 335 -9.97 25.40 0.22
C SER A 335 -9.65 25.14 1.68
N VAL A 336 -9.67 23.88 2.10
CA VAL A 336 -9.15 23.44 3.39
C VAL A 336 -7.74 22.90 3.14
N GLU A 337 -6.75 23.38 3.89
CA GLU A 337 -5.42 22.78 3.86
C GLU A 337 -5.39 21.58 4.82
N ASP A 338 -4.85 20.46 4.34
CA ASP A 338 -4.83 19.16 5.03
C ASP A 338 -3.75 18.29 4.33
N ASP A 339 -3.53 17.05 4.76
CA ASP A 339 -2.52 16.09 4.33
C ASP A 339 -2.48 15.81 2.82
N HIS A 340 -3.55 16.14 2.09
CA HIS A 340 -3.56 16.04 0.64
C HIS A 340 -2.70 17.11 -0.04
N ALA A 341 -2.47 18.26 0.62
CA ALA A 341 -1.87 19.44 -0.02
C ALA A 341 -0.44 19.18 -0.56
N PRO A 342 0.47 18.49 0.16
CA PRO A 342 1.79 18.13 -0.38
C PRO A 342 1.72 17.23 -1.63
N PHE A 343 0.73 16.34 -1.72
CA PHE A 343 0.52 15.45 -2.86
C PHE A 343 -0.12 16.21 -4.04
N LEU A 344 -1.14 17.02 -3.77
CA LEU A 344 -1.83 17.85 -4.75
C LEU A 344 -0.85 18.80 -5.45
N ARG A 345 0.03 19.47 -4.70
CA ARG A 345 1.07 20.37 -5.24
C ARG A 345 2.04 19.67 -6.20
N LYS A 346 2.17 18.34 -6.09
CA LYS A 346 2.99 17.51 -6.98
C LYS A 346 2.18 16.80 -8.07
N GLY A 347 0.93 17.20 -8.27
CA GLY A 347 0.08 16.74 -9.38
C GLY A 347 -0.73 15.47 -9.11
N VAL A 348 -0.80 15.00 -7.87
CA VAL A 348 -1.62 13.82 -7.52
C VAL A 348 -3.11 14.19 -7.56
N PRO A 349 -3.98 13.39 -8.22
CA PRO A 349 -5.42 13.60 -8.18
C PRO A 349 -5.99 13.34 -6.78
N VAL A 350 -6.65 14.33 -6.17
CA VAL A 350 -7.17 14.27 -4.80
C VAL A 350 -8.69 14.26 -4.78
N LEU A 351 -9.27 13.39 -3.95
CA LEU A 351 -10.65 13.44 -3.49
C LEU A 351 -10.64 13.64 -1.97
N HIS A 352 -10.93 14.86 -1.50
CA HIS A 352 -10.89 15.22 -0.09
C HIS A 352 -12.28 15.04 0.53
N LEU A 353 -12.41 14.05 1.41
CA LEU A 353 -13.63 13.71 2.12
C LEU A 353 -13.55 14.25 3.54
N ILE A 354 -13.77 15.56 3.64
CA ILE A 354 -13.82 16.32 4.88
C ILE A 354 -15.18 16.99 5.04
N ALA A 355 -15.75 16.94 6.24
CA ALA A 355 -17.02 17.59 6.51
C ALA A 355 -16.85 19.12 6.52
N THR A 356 -17.56 19.87 5.67
CA THR A 356 -17.56 21.35 5.65
C THR A 356 -18.99 21.89 5.72
N PRO A 357 -19.37 22.65 6.75
CA PRO A 357 -18.54 23.12 7.87
C PRO A 357 -18.06 21.98 8.78
N PHE A 358 -16.96 22.23 9.49
CA PHE A 358 -16.36 21.27 10.41
C PHE A 358 -17.32 20.87 11.54
N PRO A 359 -17.14 19.68 12.15
CA PRO A 359 -17.88 19.28 13.35
C PRO A 359 -17.90 20.38 14.41
N ARG A 360 -19.04 20.56 15.08
CA ARG A 360 -19.15 21.57 16.16
C ARG A 360 -18.17 21.36 17.32
N VAL A 361 -17.67 20.14 17.46
CA VAL A 361 -16.70 19.72 18.49
C VAL A 361 -15.24 19.85 18.04
N TRP A 362 -14.98 20.21 16.77
CA TRP A 362 -13.64 20.30 16.20
C TRP A 362 -12.71 21.16 17.05
N HIS A 363 -11.51 20.64 17.32
CA HIS A 363 -10.51 21.27 18.20
C HIS A 363 -11.02 21.66 19.59
N THR A 364 -11.97 20.88 20.15
CA THR A 364 -12.41 21.01 21.54
C THR A 364 -12.27 19.69 22.28
N LEU A 365 -12.17 19.74 23.61
CA LEU A 365 -12.18 18.52 24.46
C LEU A 365 -13.49 17.74 24.38
N GLU A 366 -14.50 18.24 23.67
CA GLU A 366 -15.76 17.55 23.44
C GLU A 366 -15.70 16.63 22.20
N ASP A 367 -14.63 16.66 21.39
CA ASP A 367 -14.45 15.68 20.31
C ASP A 367 -14.09 14.30 20.86
N THR A 368 -15.12 13.58 21.30
CA THR A 368 -15.07 12.34 22.08
C THR A 368 -16.10 11.33 21.55
N GLU A 369 -15.98 10.07 21.99
CA GLU A 369 -16.93 9.01 21.62
C GLU A 369 -18.40 9.40 21.84
N ALA A 370 -18.67 10.13 22.93
CA ALA A 370 -20.03 10.48 23.36
C ALA A 370 -20.73 11.45 22.38
N ASN A 371 -19.98 12.21 21.60
CA ASN A 371 -20.50 13.18 20.64
C ASN A 371 -20.46 12.67 19.18
N LEU A 372 -20.04 11.43 18.97
CA LEU A 372 -20.13 10.77 17.67
C LEU A 372 -21.57 10.35 17.36
N ASP A 373 -21.97 10.48 16.10
CA ASP A 373 -23.22 9.93 15.58
C ASP A 373 -22.97 8.56 14.96
N ARG A 374 -23.27 7.51 15.72
CA ARG A 374 -23.05 6.13 15.30
C ARG A 374 -23.73 5.79 13.96
N PRO A 375 -25.01 6.12 13.70
CA PRO A 375 -25.63 5.89 12.39
C PRO A 375 -24.84 6.51 11.23
N THR A 376 -24.34 7.74 11.38
CA THR A 376 -23.50 8.38 10.36
C THR A 376 -22.21 7.61 10.12
N VAL A 377 -21.47 7.22 11.17
CA VAL A 377 -20.23 6.42 11.02
C VAL A 377 -20.50 5.12 10.26
N GLU A 378 -21.59 4.43 10.62
CA GLU A 378 -22.02 3.19 9.97
C GLU A 378 -22.41 3.40 8.50
N ASN A 379 -23.08 4.50 8.18
CA ASN A 379 -23.46 4.85 6.82
C ASN A 379 -22.25 5.18 5.94
N LEU A 380 -21.33 6.01 6.43
CA LEU A 380 -20.11 6.37 5.71
C LEU A 380 -19.26 5.13 5.45
N SER A 381 -19.17 4.21 6.41
CA SER A 381 -18.49 2.92 6.24
C SER A 381 -19.06 2.12 5.06
N LYS A 382 -20.39 2.05 4.93
CA LYS A 382 -21.07 1.37 3.81
C LYS A 382 -20.84 2.07 2.48
N ILE A 383 -20.89 3.39 2.46
CA ILE A 383 -20.64 4.19 1.24
C ILE A 383 -19.20 3.99 0.76
N LEU A 384 -18.23 4.05 1.67
CA LEU A 384 -16.82 3.86 1.35
C LEU A 384 -16.48 2.41 0.97
N ALA A 385 -17.13 1.42 1.57
CA ALA A 385 -17.01 0.03 1.15
C ALA A 385 -17.49 -0.17 -0.29
N ALA A 386 -18.65 0.39 -0.64
CA ALA A 386 -19.15 0.38 -2.00
C ALA A 386 -18.22 1.14 -2.95
N PHE A 387 -17.72 2.32 -2.58
CA PHE A 387 -16.78 3.08 -3.40
C PHE A 387 -15.51 2.29 -3.68
N LEU A 388 -14.90 1.72 -2.65
CA LEU A 388 -13.68 0.92 -2.77
C LEU A 388 -13.90 -0.31 -3.66
N ALA A 389 -15.00 -1.03 -3.45
CA ALA A 389 -15.32 -2.21 -4.25
C ALA A 389 -15.60 -1.87 -5.72
N GLU A 390 -16.30 -0.76 -5.99
CA GLU A 390 -16.55 -0.30 -7.36
C GLU A 390 -15.29 0.25 -8.04
N TYR A 391 -14.39 0.89 -7.30
CA TYR A 391 -13.11 1.37 -7.81
C TYR A 391 -12.19 0.20 -8.17
N LEU A 392 -12.00 -0.76 -7.27
CA LEU A 392 -11.06 -1.88 -7.51
C LEU A 392 -11.69 -3.08 -8.24
N GLY A 393 -13.01 -3.08 -8.43
CA GLY A 393 -13.72 -4.16 -9.12
C GLY A 393 -13.80 -5.47 -8.33
N LEU A 394 -13.94 -5.37 -7.00
CA LEU A 394 -13.81 -6.45 -6.00
C LEU A 394 -14.94 -7.49 -5.95
#